data_AF-H2Y6K8-F1
#
_entry.id   AF-H2Y6K8-F1
#
_cell.length_a   1.000
_cell.length_b   1.000
_cell.length_c   1.000
_cell.angle_alpha   90.00
_cell.angle_beta   90.00
_cell.angle_gamma   90.00
#
_symmetry.space_group_name_H-M   'P 1'
#
loop_
_entity.id
_entity.type
_entity.pdbx_description
1 polymer ?
#
loop_
_entity_poly.entity_id
_entity_poly.type
_entity_poly.pdbx_seq_one_letter_code
_entity_poly.pdbx_strand_id
1 'polypeptide(L)'
;MLVEQEISQNLMRRNLTRVGWYHSHPTSQSEPTIRDIDVQHEMQATMAATHPAIGLICSPFDVRDASRTESVYSAFWVAQPPEAAEQWYGVPMRLVYNEMHDQAVQPDLIDDMVR
;
A
#
# COMPACT_ATOMS: atom_id res chain seq x y z
N MET A 1 -6.90 -16.68 -7.51
CA MET A 1 -8.01 -15.77 -7.82
C MET A 1 -7.95 -15.41 -9.29
N LEU A 2 -9.01 -15.69 -10.05
CA LEU A 2 -9.06 -15.35 -11.49
C LEU A 2 -9.10 -13.84 -11.71
N VAL A 3 -9.79 -13.09 -10.84
CA VAL A 3 -9.93 -11.63 -10.92
C VAL A 3 -8.58 -10.92 -10.81
N GLU A 4 -7.78 -11.21 -9.78
CA GLU A 4 -6.45 -10.58 -9.63
C GLU A 4 -5.51 -10.87 -10.82
N GLN A 5 -5.59 -12.08 -11.39
CA GLN A 5 -4.81 -12.44 -12.57
C GLN A 5 -5.26 -11.63 -13.80
N GLU A 6 -6.56 -11.44 -13.99
CA GLU A 6 -7.12 -10.62 -15.06
C GLU A 6 -6.69 -9.15 -14.92
N ILE A 7 -6.83 -8.58 -13.72
CA ILE A 7 -6.38 -7.20 -13.41
C ILE A 7 -4.88 -7.07 -13.71
N SER A 8 -4.06 -8.01 -13.23
CA SER A 8 -2.61 -8.00 -13.46
C SER A 8 -2.26 -8.03 -14.95
N GLN A 9 -2.94 -8.87 -15.75
CA GLN A 9 -2.74 -8.91 -17.20
C GLN A 9 -3.18 -7.62 -17.89
N ASN A 10 -4.29 -7.01 -17.46
CA ASN A 10 -4.77 -5.74 -17.97
C ASN A 10 -3.76 -4.61 -17.69
N LEU A 11 -3.19 -4.55 -16.48
CA LEU A 11 -2.13 -3.62 -16.12
C LEU A 11 -0.89 -3.79 -16.99
N MET A 12 -0.41 -5.03 -17.16
CA MET A 12 0.76 -5.31 -18.01
C MET A 12 0.53 -4.86 -19.46
N ARG A 13 -0.67 -5.08 -20.03
CA ARG A 13 -1.00 -4.62 -21.39
C ARG A 13 -0.96 -3.10 -21.55
N ARG A 14 -1.10 -2.35 -20.45
CA ARG A 14 -1.00 -0.89 -20.40
C ARG A 14 0.40 -0.39 -19.97
N ASN A 15 1.41 -1.27 -19.91
CA ASN A 15 2.75 -0.99 -19.38
C ASN A 15 2.74 -0.49 -17.92
N LEU A 16 1.73 -0.90 -17.15
CA LEU A 16 1.64 -0.63 -15.72
C LEU A 16 2.10 -1.86 -14.93
N THR A 17 2.61 -1.64 -13.73
CA THR A 17 2.99 -2.73 -12.83
C THR A 17 2.50 -2.46 -11.41
N ARG A 18 2.14 -3.54 -10.71
CA ARG A 18 1.76 -3.48 -9.29
C ARG A 18 2.98 -3.05 -8.46
N VAL A 19 2.83 -1.96 -7.70
CA VAL A 19 3.89 -1.42 -6.82
C VAL A 19 3.55 -1.55 -5.33
N GLY A 20 2.45 -2.21 -4.99
CA GLY A 20 2.03 -2.30 -3.59
C GLY A 20 0.63 -2.83 -3.38
N TRP A 21 0.11 -2.54 -2.19
CA TRP A 21 -1.23 -2.88 -1.71
C TRP A 21 -1.77 -1.75 -0.85
N TYR A 22 -3.09 -1.72 -0.65
CA TYR A 22 -3.72 -0.76 0.25
C TYR A 22 -4.86 -1.41 1.04
N HIS A 23 -5.14 -0.87 2.22
CA HIS A 23 -6.38 -1.12 2.96
C HIS A 23 -6.77 0.11 3.79
N SER A 24 -7.91 0.02 4.46
CA SER A 24 -8.41 1.10 5.30
C SER A 24 -8.40 0.75 6.78
N HIS A 25 -8.13 1.75 7.61
CA HIS A 25 -8.43 1.79 9.05
C HIS A 25 -9.59 2.77 9.25
N PRO A 26 -10.87 2.34 9.10
CA PRO A 26 -11.99 3.26 8.96
C PRO A 26 -12.10 4.28 10.09
N THR A 27 -11.95 3.83 11.34
CA THR A 27 -12.13 4.65 12.54
C THR A 27 -10.87 4.76 13.41
N SER A 28 -9.72 4.33 12.88
CA SER A 28 -8.46 4.21 13.61
C SER A 28 -7.34 4.88 12.83
N GLN A 29 -6.22 5.16 13.49
CA GLN A 29 -5.07 5.82 12.88
C GLN A 29 -4.51 5.12 11.64
N SER A 30 -3.94 5.87 10.71
CA SER A 30 -3.25 5.34 9.52
C SER A 30 -1.88 4.72 9.81
N GLU A 31 -1.44 4.62 11.07
CA GLU A 31 -0.19 3.93 11.39
C GLU A 31 -0.31 2.42 11.16
N PRO A 32 0.73 1.77 10.62
CA PRO A 32 0.75 0.31 10.45
C PRO A 32 0.61 -0.44 11.77
N THR A 33 -0.25 -1.46 11.78
CA THR A 33 -0.30 -2.46 12.85
C THR A 33 0.78 -3.51 12.67
N ILE A 34 1.01 -4.35 13.69
CA ILE A 34 1.90 -5.52 13.59
C ILE A 34 1.49 -6.43 12.43
N ARG A 35 0.18 -6.63 12.23
CA ARG A 35 -0.32 -7.43 11.11
C ARG A 35 0.00 -6.80 9.77
N ASP A 36 -0.09 -5.48 9.65
CA ASP A 36 0.25 -4.78 8.41
C ASP A 36 1.75 -4.87 8.12
N ILE A 37 2.58 -4.87 9.16
CA ILE A 37 4.03 -5.08 9.05
C ILE A 37 4.34 -6.49 8.54
N ASP A 38 3.68 -7.52 9.06
CA ASP A 38 3.85 -8.91 8.61
C ASP A 38 3.45 -9.06 7.12
N VAL A 39 2.29 -8.53 6.74
CA VAL A 39 1.82 -8.55 5.34
C VAL A 39 2.78 -7.79 4.42
N GLN A 40 3.23 -6.60 4.83
CA GLN A 40 4.18 -5.81 4.06
C GLN A 40 5.51 -6.53 3.88
N HIS A 41 5.98 -7.29 4.89
CA HIS A 41 7.19 -8.08 4.80
C HIS A 41 7.06 -9.20 3.75
N GLU A 42 5.92 -9.91 3.72
CA GLU A 42 5.62 -10.93 2.69
C GLU A 42 5.51 -10.33 1.28
N MET A 43 4.83 -9.18 1.16
CA MET A 43 4.70 -8.47 -0.11
C MET A 43 6.06 -8.02 -0.64
N GLN A 44 6.92 -7.48 0.22
CA GLN A 44 8.29 -7.13 -0.13
C GLN A 44 9.07 -8.34 -0.61
N ALA A 45 9.03 -9.48 0.09
CA ALA A 45 9.74 -10.67 -0.34
C ALA A 45 9.28 -11.17 -1.73
N THR A 46 7.97 -11.10 -1.99
CA THR A 46 7.37 -11.55 -3.25
C THR A 46 7.67 -10.60 -4.42
N MET A 47 7.76 -9.30 -4.15
CA MET A 47 7.89 -8.25 -5.18
C MET A 47 9.31 -7.73 -5.37
N ALA A 48 10.21 -7.88 -4.38
CA ALA A 48 11.54 -7.27 -4.32
C ALA A 48 12.43 -7.57 -5.54
N ALA A 49 12.20 -8.67 -6.24
CA ALA A 49 12.95 -9.01 -7.45
C ALA A 49 12.63 -8.11 -8.65
N THR A 50 11.49 -7.41 -8.64
CA THR A 50 11.01 -6.68 -9.82
C THR A 50 10.67 -5.21 -9.53
N HIS A 51 10.06 -4.91 -8.38
CA HIS A 51 9.54 -3.58 -8.07
C HIS A 51 9.53 -3.31 -6.56
N PRO A 52 9.59 -2.04 -6.13
CA PRO A 52 9.32 -1.71 -4.72
C PRO A 52 7.90 -2.15 -4.34
N ALA A 53 7.73 -2.61 -3.10
CA ALA A 53 6.42 -2.87 -2.51
C ALA A 53 6.10 -1.79 -1.49
N ILE A 54 5.02 -1.06 -1.72
CA ILE A 54 4.53 0.01 -0.84
C ILE A 54 3.22 -0.45 -0.20
N GLY A 55 3.14 -0.37 1.13
CA GLY A 55 1.87 -0.48 1.86
C GLY A 55 1.25 0.89 2.02
N LEU A 56 -0.05 1.02 1.74
CA LEU A 56 -0.80 2.27 1.93
C LEU A 56 -2.01 2.04 2.85
N ILE A 57 -2.11 2.84 3.90
CA ILE A 57 -3.24 2.79 4.85
C ILE A 57 -4.05 4.07 4.73
N CYS A 58 -5.34 3.93 4.45
CA CYS A 58 -6.31 5.02 4.43
C CYS A 58 -7.11 5.05 5.75
N SER A 59 -7.06 6.16 6.48
CA SER A 59 -7.91 6.42 7.63
C SER A 59 -8.94 7.51 7.31
N PRO A 60 -10.13 7.14 6.81
CA PRO A 60 -11.13 8.10 6.37
C PRO A 60 -11.91 8.77 7.50
N PHE A 61 -12.05 8.12 8.67
CA PHE A 61 -12.86 8.60 9.79
C PHE A 61 -12.09 8.51 11.11
N ASP A 62 -10.84 8.98 11.14
CA ASP A 62 -10.02 8.99 12.36
C ASP A 62 -10.71 9.78 13.48
N VAL A 63 -11.37 9.07 14.39
CA VAL A 63 -12.22 9.65 15.44
C VAL A 63 -11.43 10.44 16.49
N ARG A 64 -10.09 10.35 16.46
CA ARG A 64 -9.21 11.09 17.37
C ARG A 64 -9.13 12.56 17.00
N ASP A 65 -9.48 12.91 15.77
CA ASP A 65 -9.63 14.29 15.31
C ASP A 65 -10.98 14.49 14.64
N ALA A 66 -12.00 14.74 15.46
CA ALA A 66 -13.36 14.97 15.01
C ALA A 66 -13.54 16.24 14.14
N SER A 67 -12.53 17.11 14.05
CA SER A 67 -12.57 18.31 13.20
C SER A 67 -12.14 18.02 11.76
N ARG A 68 -11.53 16.86 11.53
CA ARG A 68 -10.95 16.48 10.26
C ARG A 68 -12.03 15.95 9.31
N THR A 69 -12.09 16.55 8.12
CA THR A 69 -13.01 16.15 7.04
C THR A 69 -12.31 15.37 5.94
N GLU A 70 -10.98 15.28 5.99
CA GLU A 70 -10.13 14.64 4.98
C GLU A 70 -9.64 13.28 5.46
N SER A 71 -9.55 12.33 4.53
CA SER A 71 -8.90 11.03 4.76
C SER A 71 -7.41 11.22 5.01
N VAL A 72 -6.87 10.52 6.01
CA VAL A 72 -5.43 10.49 6.28
C VAL A 72 -4.81 9.27 5.62
N TYR A 73 -3.80 9.50 4.78
CA TYR A 73 -3.05 8.43 4.12
C TYR A 73 -1.68 8.27 4.75
N SER A 74 -1.24 7.03 4.93
CA SER A 74 0.12 6.70 5.36
C SER A 74 0.68 5.63 4.45
N ALA A 75 1.74 5.97 3.72
CA ALA A 75 2.52 5.03 2.94
C ALA A 75 3.73 4.56 3.74
N PHE A 76 4.02 3.26 3.71
CA PHE A 76 5.14 2.68 4.44
C PHE A 76 5.79 1.51 3.68
N TRP A 77 7.04 1.24 4.05
CA TRP A 77 7.77 0.00 3.75
C TRP A 77 8.35 -0.55 5.06
N VAL A 78 8.82 -1.80 5.10
CA VAL A 78 9.39 -2.40 6.31
C VAL A 78 10.88 -2.62 6.10
N ALA A 79 11.68 -2.05 7.02
CA ALA A 79 13.13 -2.24 7.01
C ALA A 79 13.50 -3.72 7.12
N GLN A 80 14.53 -4.13 6.38
CA GLN A 80 15.08 -5.47 6.48
C GLN A 80 15.60 -5.73 7.90
N PRO A 81 15.42 -6.95 8.44
CA PRO A 81 15.97 -7.30 9.74
C PRO A 81 17.49 -7.10 9.76
N PRO A 82 18.06 -6.52 10.83
CA PRO A 82 19.50 -6.51 11.04
C PRO A 82 20.02 -7.95 11.12
N GLU A 83 21.21 -8.21 10.56
CA GLU A 83 21.81 -9.56 10.51
C GLU A 83 21.94 -10.22 11.90
N ALA A 84 22.03 -9.43 12.97
CA ALA A 84 22.24 -9.90 14.34
C ALA A 84 20.96 -9.96 15.20
N ALA A 85 19.77 -9.72 14.64
CA ALA A 85 18.55 -9.68 15.43
C ALA A 85 17.92 -11.08 15.61
N GLU A 86 18.02 -11.64 16.82
CA GLU A 86 17.34 -12.91 17.19
C GLU A 86 15.81 -12.76 17.23
N GLN A 87 15.30 -11.55 17.48
CA GLN A 87 13.88 -11.24 17.52
C GLN A 87 13.63 -9.88 16.86
N TRP A 88 12.89 -9.89 15.75
CA TRP A 88 12.61 -8.69 14.94
C TRP A 88 11.13 -8.68 14.54
N TYR A 89 10.42 -7.63 14.95
CA TYR A 89 8.99 -7.44 14.65
C TYR A 89 8.75 -6.54 13.43
N GLY A 90 9.80 -6.17 12.70
CA GLY A 90 9.71 -5.19 11.62
C GLY A 90 9.72 -3.74 12.12
N VAL A 91 10.45 -2.88 11.41
CA VAL A 91 10.41 -1.43 11.64
C VAL A 91 9.73 -0.79 10.43
N PRO A 92 8.48 -0.28 10.58
CA PRO A 92 7.80 0.41 9.50
C PRO A 92 8.47 1.77 9.26
N MET A 93 8.85 2.00 8.01
CA MET A 93 9.48 3.21 7.52
C MET A 93 8.45 3.99 6.72
N ARG A 94 8.03 5.14 7.25
CA ARG A 94 7.09 6.04 6.56
C ARG A 94 7.71 6.59 5.28
N LEU A 95 6.97 6.55 4.18
CA LEU A 95 7.34 7.24 2.94
C LEU A 95 6.89 8.70 3.01
N VAL A 96 7.77 9.59 2.56
CA VAL A 96 7.41 10.97 2.23
C VAL A 96 7.33 11.04 0.72
N TYR A 97 6.19 11.49 0.20
CA TYR A 97 5.90 11.51 -1.23
C TYR A 97 5.17 12.81 -1.59
N ASN A 98 5.19 13.14 -2.88
CA ASN A 98 4.40 14.23 -3.45
C ASN A 98 3.27 13.63 -4.27
N GLU A 99 2.08 14.19 -4.14
CA GLU A 99 0.92 13.79 -4.93
C GLU A 99 0.86 14.64 -6.19
N MET A 100 0.79 13.96 -7.34
CA MET A 100 0.58 14.60 -8.64
C MET A 100 -0.65 13.97 -9.28
N HIS A 101 -1.61 14.81 -9.65
CA HIS A 101 -2.77 14.34 -10.38
C HIS A 101 -2.38 14.07 -11.84
N ASP A 102 -2.35 12.80 -12.22
CA ASP A 102 -2.08 12.41 -13.59
C ASP A 102 -3.36 12.52 -14.43
N GLN A 103 -3.41 13.55 -15.28
CA GLN A 103 -4.52 13.80 -16.20
C GLN A 103 -4.65 12.75 -17.31
N ALA A 104 -3.65 11.88 -17.48
CA ALA A 104 -3.63 10.83 -18.50
C ALA A 104 -4.20 9.48 -18.02
N VAL A 105 -4.57 9.35 -16.74
CA VAL A 105 -5.22 8.12 -16.23
C VAL A 105 -6.59 7.99 -16.88
N GLN A 106 -6.72 6.97 -17.74
CA GLN A 106 -7.97 6.74 -18.45
C GLN A 106 -9.04 6.19 -17.49
N PRO A 107 -10.30 6.68 -17.55
CA PRO A 107 -11.38 6.25 -16.65
C PRO A 107 -11.64 4.74 -16.64
N ASP A 108 -11.43 4.07 -17.77
CA ASP A 108 -11.62 2.64 -17.94
C ASP A 108 -10.64 1.80 -17.09
N LEU A 109 -9.46 2.33 -16.79
CA LEU A 109 -8.50 1.69 -15.89
C LEU A 109 -9.04 1.59 -14.45
N ILE A 110 -9.77 2.61 -13.99
CA ILE A 110 -10.35 2.63 -12.64
C ILE A 110 -11.44 1.56 -12.55
N ASP A 111 -12.29 1.44 -13.58
CA ASP A 111 -13.32 0.41 -13.65
C ASP A 111 -12.73 -1.01 -13.63
N ASP A 112 -11.58 -1.22 -14.29
CA ASP A 112 -10.86 -2.49 -14.27
C ASP A 112 -10.34 -2.85 -12.86
N MET A 113 -10.07 -1.87 -11.99
CA MET A 113 -9.52 -2.09 -10.64
C MET A 113 -10.57 -2.40 -9.56
N VAL A 114 -11.85 -2.11 -9.80
CA VAL A 114 -12.94 -2.22 -8.80
C VAL A 114 -13.84 -3.45 -9.05
N ARG A 115 -13.54 -4.26 -10.07
CA ARG A 115 -14.30 -5.48 -10.42
C ARG A 115 -14.12 -6.66 -9.47
#